data_AF-A0A9D9V339-F1
#
_entry.id   AF-A0A9D9V339-F1
#
_cell.length_a   1.000
_cell.length_b   1.000
_cell.length_c   1.000
_cell.angle_alpha   90.00
_cell.angle_beta   90.00
_cell.angle_gamma   90.00
#
_symmetry.space_group_name_H-M   'P 1'
#
loop_
_entity.id
_entity.type
_entity.pdbx_description
1 polymer ?
#
loop_
_entity_poly.entity_id
_entity_poly.type
_entity_poly.pdbx_seq_one_letter_code
_entity_poly.pdbx_strand_id
1 'polypeptide(L)' 'MNGIITSNVHKLRKDNGVTQEHLAEAVGVTRQTVIAIEKGNYSPSLLLGFKIARYFKTNVEKAFTFKNV' A
#
# COMPACT_ATOMS: atom_id res chain seq x y z
N MET A 1 -12.06 -10.04 -16.85
CA MET A 1 -11.35 -10.65 -15.71
C MET A 1 -11.71 -9.83 -14.48
N ASN A 2 -12.47 -10.40 -13.54
CA ASN A 2 -12.82 -9.71 -12.29
C ASN A 2 -11.82 -10.17 -11.23
N GLY A 3 -10.85 -9.32 -10.89
CA GLY A 3 -9.88 -9.60 -9.85
C GLY A 3 -10.00 -8.59 -8.71
N ILE A 4 -9.88 -9.06 -7.47
CA ILE A 4 -9.93 -8.22 -6.27
C ILE A 4 -8.51 -7.96 -5.81
N ILE A 5 -8.16 -6.69 -5.57
CA ILE A 5 -6.88 -6.29 -4.96
C ILE A 5 -7.13 -5.91 -3.50
N THR A 6 -6.39 -6.51 -2.59
CA THR A 6 -6.42 -6.17 -1.15
C THR A 6 -5.07 -5.59 -0.70
N SER A 7 -5.10 -4.59 0.18
CA SER A 7 -3.92 -3.90 0.68
C SER A 7 -3.46 -4.46 2.03
N ASN A 8 -2.18 -4.83 2.13
CA ASN A 8 -1.52 -5.20 3.40
C ASN A 8 -0.73 -4.03 4.01
N VAL A 9 -0.83 -2.84 3.43
CA VAL A 9 -0.04 -1.67 3.81
C VAL A 9 -0.25 -1.27 5.27
N HIS A 10 -1.47 -1.40 5.79
CA HIS A 10 -1.77 -1.11 7.19
C HIS A 10 -0.94 -1.98 8.14
N LYS A 11 -0.89 -3.28 7.86
CA LYS A 11 -0.13 -4.25 8.64
C LYS A 11 1.37 -3.96 8.54
N LEU A 12 1.90 -3.81 7.33
CA LEU A 12 3.32 -3.47 7.10
C LEU A 12 3.72 -2.21 7.86
N ARG A 13 2.88 -1.17 7.81
CA ARG A 13 3.13 0.08 8.50
C ARG A 13 3.17 -0.09 10.02
N LYS A 14 2.21 -0.80 10.60
CA LYS A 14 2.16 -1.09 12.05
C LYS A 14 3.34 -1.94 12.50
N ASP A 15 3.69 -2.98 11.76
CA ASP A 15 4.80 -3.89 12.07
C ASP A 15 6.17 -3.16 12.04
N ASN A 16 6.27 -2.06 11.28
CA ASN A 16 7.48 -1.23 11.20
C ASN A 16 7.42 0.05 12.08
N GLY A 17 6.37 0.25 12.89
CA GLY A 17 6.24 1.43 13.74
C GLY A 17 6.09 2.75 12.98
N VAL A 18 5.66 2.71 11.72
CA VAL A 18 5.57 3.87 10.82
C VAL A 18 4.21 4.58 10.99
N THR A 19 4.18 5.91 10.93
CA THR A 19 2.91 6.67 10.92
C THR A 19 2.37 6.82 9.50
N GLN A 20 1.06 7.07 9.34
CA GLN A 20 0.49 7.28 8.00
C GLN A 20 1.10 8.51 7.31
N GLU A 21 1.35 9.58 8.08
CA GLU A 21 2.00 10.81 7.60
C GLU A 21 3.41 10.50 7.08
N HIS A 22 4.21 9.77 7.85
CA HIS A 22 5.58 9.44 7.47
C HIS A 22 5.63 8.55 6.22
N LEU A 23 4.74 7.57 6.10
CA LEU A 23 4.64 6.78 4.88
C LEU A 23 4.24 7.65 3.68
N ALA A 24 3.30 8.57 3.86
CA ALA A 24 2.81 9.45 2.82
C ALA A 24 3.93 10.35 2.27
N GLU A 25 4.69 10.99 3.17
CA GLU A 25 5.89 11.77 2.83
C GLU A 25 6.91 10.91 2.07
N ALA A 26 7.22 9.71 2.58
CA ALA A 26 8.24 8.84 2.00
C ALA A 26 7.91 8.37 0.58
N VAL A 27 6.63 8.18 0.25
CA VAL A 27 6.20 7.74 -1.09
C VAL A 27 5.69 8.89 -1.97
N GLY A 28 5.66 10.11 -1.44
CA GLY A 28 5.28 11.33 -2.16
C GLY A 28 3.78 11.40 -2.47
N VAL A 29 2.93 11.09 -1.49
CA VAL A 29 1.47 11.21 -1.58
C VAL A 29 0.92 11.92 -0.33
N THR A 30 -0.38 12.18 -0.31
CA THR A 30 -1.03 12.73 0.89
C THR A 30 -1.31 11.63 1.92
N ARG A 31 -1.41 11.97 3.21
CA ARG A 31 -1.88 11.04 4.23
C ARG A 31 -3.25 10.44 3.91
N GLN A 32 -4.16 11.21 3.28
CA GLN A 32 -5.47 10.69 2.85
C GLN A 32 -5.35 9.58 1.81
N THR A 33 -4.36 9.69 0.91
CA THR A 33 -4.04 8.62 -0.04
C THR A 33 -3.62 7.34 0.69
N VAL A 34 -2.77 7.44 1.72
CA VAL A 34 -2.38 6.29 2.55
C VAL A 34 -3.60 5.69 3.26
N ILE A 35 -4.49 6.51 3.82
CA ILE A 35 -5.73 6.03 4.46
C ILE A 35 -6.61 5.27 3.46
N ALA A 36 -6.79 5.80 2.24
CA ALA A 36 -7.58 5.15 1.20
C ALA A 36 -6.98 3.79 0.79
N ILE A 37 -5.65 3.73 0.66
CA ILE A 37 -4.90 2.50 0.39
C ILE A 37 -5.10 1.47 1.51
N GLU A 38 -4.98 1.88 2.77
CA GLU A 38 -5.15 0.97 3.92
C GLU A 38 -6.57 0.41 4.02
N LYS A 39 -7.59 1.17 3.60
CA LYS A 39 -8.98 0.71 3.57
C LYS A 39 -9.27 -0.26 2.41
N GLY A 40 -8.37 -0.40 1.43
CA GLY A 40 -8.61 -1.23 0.25
C GLY A 40 -9.61 -0.63 -0.76
N ASN A 41 -10.09 0.59 -0.53
CA ASN A 41 -11.04 1.28 -1.41
C ASN A 41 -10.36 1.91 -2.64
N TYR A 42 -9.07 1.68 -2.81
CA TYR A 42 -8.25 2.32 -3.83
C TYR A 42 -7.22 1.33 -4.36
N SER A 43 -7.30 1.04 -5.66
CA SER A 43 -6.22 0.36 -6.37
C SER A 43 -5.12 1.39 -6.67
N PRO A 44 -3.92 1.27 -6.06
CA PRO A 44 -2.85 2.20 -6.33
C PRO A 44 -2.36 2.09 -7.77
N SER A 45 -1.80 3.18 -8.30
CA SER A 45 -1.02 3.09 -9.53
C SER A 45 0.16 2.13 -9.35
N LEU A 46 0.62 1.52 -10.44
CA LEU A 46 1.75 0.60 -10.42
C LEU A 46 2.99 1.25 -9.78
N LEU A 47 3.26 2.52 -10.13
CA LEU A 47 4.37 3.29 -9.55
C LEU A 47 4.25 3.44 -8.03
N LEU A 48 3.06 3.76 -7.52
CA LEU A 48 2.84 3.90 -6.09
C LEU A 48 2.98 2.54 -5.37
N GLY A 49 2.47 1.48 -5.99
CA GLY A 49 2.67 0.11 -5.50
C GLY A 49 4.15 -0.24 -5.32
N PHE A 50 4.98 0.05 -6.33
CA PHE A 50 6.43 -0.15 -6.25
C PHE A 50 7.12 0.73 -5.20
N LYS A 51 6.74 2.01 -5.07
CA LYS A 51 7.29 2.89 -4.03
C LYS A 51 7.04 2.34 -2.63
N ILE A 52 5.80 1.92 -2.36
CA ILE A 52 5.41 1.34 -1.07
C ILE A 52 6.17 0.03 -0.80
N ALA A 53 6.24 -0.85 -1.80
CA ALA A 53 6.96 -2.12 -1.66
C ALA A 53 8.46 -1.89 -1.36
N ARG A 54 9.10 -0.95 -2.07
CA ARG A 54 10.51 -0.60 -1.83
C ARG A 54 10.72 0.03 -0.45
N TYR A 55 9.83 0.92 -0.01
CA TYR A 55 9.89 1.53 1.32
C TYR A 55 9.91 0.46 2.42
N PHE A 56 9.04 -0.54 2.34
CA PHE A 56 8.99 -1.66 3.28
C PHE A 56 9.95 -2.81 2.96
N LYS A 57 10.89 -2.63 2.00
CA LYS A 57 11.86 -3.65 1.58
C LYS A 57 11.20 -5.00 1.27
N THR A 58 10.08 -4.96 0.57
CA THR A 58 9.28 -6.14 0.22
C THR A 58 8.88 -6.12 -1.26
N ASN A 59 8.17 -7.15 -1.71
CA ASN A 59 7.64 -7.21 -3.07
C ASN A 59 6.22 -6.60 -3.14
N VAL A 60 5.79 -6.21 -4.34
CA VAL A 60 4.47 -5.60 -4.55
C VAL A 60 3.35 -6.56 -4.13
N GLU A 61 3.51 -7.86 -4.36
CA GLU A 61 2.50 -8.89 -4.01
C GLU A 61 2.28 -9.06 -2.50
N LYS A 62 3.32 -8.82 -1.69
CA LYS A 62 3.21 -8.81 -0.22
C LYS A 62 2.55 -7.53 0.28
N ALA A 63 2.77 -6.40 -0.40
CA ALA A 63 2.07 -5.16 -0.10
C ALA A 63 0.61 -5.16 -0.59
N PHE A 64 0.34 -5.80 -1.73
CA PHE A 64 -0.95 -5.85 -2.41
C PHE A 64 -1.22 -7.25 -2.96
N THR A 65 -2.26 -7.90 -2.46
CA THR A 65 -2.61 -9.25 -2.89
C THR A 65 -3.69 -9.18 -3.95
N PHE A 66 -3.47 -9.84 -5.09
CA PHE A 66 -4.45 -10.01 -6.15
C PHE A 66 -5.06 -11.41 -6.05
N LYS A 67 -6.39 -11.51 -6.06
CA LYS A 67 -7.12 -12.78 -6.16
C LYS A 67 -8.02 -12.76 -7.38
N ASN A 68 -7.88 -13.80 -8.22
CA ASN A 68 -8.86 -14.10 -9.26
C ASN A 68 -10.12 -14.66 -8.60
N VAL A 69 -11.27 -14.14 -9.00
CA VAL A 69 -12.59 -14.68 -8.67
C VAL A 69 -13.21 -15.25 -9.95
#